data_AF-A0A925TN07-F1
#
_entry.id   AF-A0A925TN07-F1
#
_cell.length_a   1.000
_cell.length_b   1.000
_cell.length_c   1.000
_cell.angle_alpha   90.00
_cell.angle_beta   90.00
_cell.angle_gamma   90.00
#
_symmetry.space_group_name_H-M   'P 1'
#
loop_
_entity.id
_entity.type
_entity.pdbx_description
1 polymer ?
#
loop_
_entity_poly.entity_id
_entity_poly.type
_entity_poly.pdbx_seq_one_letter_code
_entity_poly.pdbx_strand_id
1 'polypeptide(L)' 'GKRSGKPCIRGTRMTVTDVLEYLAGGMTQPELLAAFPDLMTEDILACLAFAADRERKLASLPDETAL' A
#
# COMPACT_ATOMS: atom_id res chain seq x y z
N GLY A 1 16.27 2.87 9.56
CA GLY A 1 15.84 1.46 9.49
C GLY A 1 14.34 1.38 9.33
N LYS A 2 13.82 0.40 8.59
CA LYS A 2 12.54 0.40 7.83
C LYS A 2 12.70 1.07 6.46
N ARG A 3 12.17 0.45 5.40
CA ARG A 3 12.50 0.67 3.98
C ARG A 3 12.42 2.15 3.53
N SER A 4 13.45 2.94 3.79
CA SER A 4 13.56 4.36 3.41
C SER A 4 12.32 5.21 3.75
N GLY A 5 11.70 4.98 4.92
CA GLY A 5 10.49 5.71 5.35
C GLY A 5 9.18 5.26 4.70
N LYS A 6 9.19 4.22 3.86
CA LYS A 6 7.97 3.68 3.25
C LYS A 6 7.06 3.03 4.31
N PRO A 7 5.73 3.23 4.22
CA PRO A 7 4.75 2.53 5.06
C PRO A 7 4.89 1.01 4.90
N CYS A 8 5.14 0.32 6.02
CA CYS A 8 5.26 -1.14 6.09
C CYS A 8 4.10 -1.74 6.87
N ILE A 9 3.66 -2.93 6.45
CA ILE A 9 2.71 -3.75 7.20
C ILE A 9 3.37 -4.18 8.50
N ARG A 10 2.59 -4.19 9.60
CA ARG A 10 3.11 -4.50 10.94
C ARG A 10 3.58 -5.94 10.99
N GLY A 11 4.79 -6.16 11.52
CA GLY A 11 5.35 -7.52 11.66
C GLY A 11 6.00 -8.06 10.39
N THR A 12 5.92 -7.34 9.26
CA THR A 12 6.54 -7.77 7.99
C THR A 12 7.54 -6.74 7.47
N ARG A 13 8.31 -7.13 6.45
CA ARG A 13 9.13 -6.20 5.66
C ARG A 13 8.44 -5.70 4.40
N MET A 14 7.17 -6.05 4.22
CA MET A 14 6.37 -5.72 3.05
C MET A 14 5.82 -4.30 3.20
N THR A 15 5.96 -3.51 2.15
CA THR A 15 5.43 -2.15 2.08
C THR A 15 4.05 -2.15 1.48
N VAL A 16 3.30 -1.08 1.73
CA VAL A 16 2.02 -0.83 1.05
C VAL A 16 2.22 -0.84 -0.48
N THR A 17 3.33 -0.29 -0.97
CA THR A 17 3.68 -0.30 -2.39
C THR A 17 3.84 -1.72 -2.94
N ASP A 18 4.55 -2.61 -2.23
CA ASP A 18 4.74 -3.99 -2.70
C ASP A 18 3.37 -4.69 -2.91
N VAL A 19 2.45 -4.56 -1.95
CA VAL A 19 1.08 -5.12 -2.06
C VAL A 19 0.34 -4.58 -3.28
N LEU A 20 0.37 -3.27 -3.47
CA LEU A 20 -0.31 -2.62 -4.61
C LEU A 20 0.30 -3.02 -5.95
N GLU A 21 1.62 -3.18 -6.02
CA GLU A 21 2.32 -3.64 -7.24
C GLU A 21 1.95 -5.07 -7.61
N TYR A 22 1.84 -5.99 -6.64
CA TYR A 22 1.38 -7.36 -6.91
C TYR A 22 -0.07 -7.39 -7.43
N LEU A 23 -0.96 -6.65 -6.78
CA LEU A 23 -2.37 -6.56 -7.20
C LEU A 23 -2.50 -5.92 -8.59
N ALA A 24 -1.76 -4.84 -8.85
CA ALA A 24 -1.72 -4.19 -10.16
C ALA A 24 -1.11 -5.09 -11.25
N GLY A 25 -0.20 -5.99 -10.88
CA GLY A 25 0.36 -7.03 -11.73
C GLY A 25 -0.61 -8.19 -12.03
N GLY A 26 -1.83 -8.15 -11.50
CA GLY A 26 -2.88 -9.14 -11.75
C GLY A 26 -2.97 -10.27 -10.73
N MET A 27 -2.15 -10.25 -9.67
CA MET A 27 -2.28 -11.22 -8.58
C MET A 27 -3.59 -10.98 -7.81
N THR A 28 -4.32 -12.05 -7.51
CA THR A 28 -5.53 -11.99 -6.70
C THR A 28 -5.20 -11.97 -5.20
N GLN A 29 -6.12 -11.50 -4.36
CA GLN A 29 -5.89 -11.51 -2.90
C GLN A 29 -5.59 -12.91 -2.34
N PRO A 30 -6.30 -14.00 -2.74
CA PRO A 30 -5.97 -15.34 -2.28
C PRO A 30 -4.55 -15.79 -2.66
N GLU A 31 -4.10 -15.47 -3.87
CA GLU A 31 -2.72 -15.79 -4.31
C GLU A 31 -1.69 -15.01 -3.50
N LEU A 32 -1.97 -13.74 -3.18
CA LEU A 32 -1.10 -12.91 -2.37
C LEU A 32 -0.97 -13.46 -0.93
N LEU A 33 -2.09 -13.85 -0.31
CA LEU A 33 -2.10 -14.45 1.02
C LEU A 33 -1.40 -15.81 1.05
N ALA A 34 -1.52 -16.60 -0.04
CA ALA A 34 -0.81 -17.86 -0.17
C ALA A 34 0.71 -17.68 -0.33
N ALA A 35 1.14 -16.64 -1.06
CA ALA A 35 2.55 -16.32 -1.26
C ALA A 35 3.21 -15.69 -0.03
N PHE A 36 2.43 -15.01 0.82
CA PHE A 36 2.91 -14.30 2.00
C PHE A 36 2.11 -14.68 3.25
N PRO A 37 2.46 -15.78 3.96
CA PRO A 37 1.70 -16.29 5.09
C PRO A 37 1.59 -15.34 6.30
N ASP A 38 2.48 -14.36 6.40
CA ASP A 38 2.45 -13.32 7.44
C ASP A 38 1.48 -12.18 7.11
N LEU A 39 0.84 -12.19 5.93
CA LEU A 39 -0.12 -11.19 5.49
C LEU A 39 -1.53 -11.67 5.79
N MET A 40 -2.35 -10.78 6.34
CA MET A 40 -3.77 -11.04 6.57
C MET A 40 -4.64 -10.24 5.60
N THR A 41 -5.89 -10.66 5.44
CA THR A 41 -6.86 -9.94 4.58
C THR A 41 -7.02 -8.49 5.03
N GLU A 42 -7.01 -8.25 6.35
CA GLU A 42 -7.10 -6.93 6.96
C GLU A 42 -5.92 -6.04 6.58
N ASP A 43 -4.72 -6.60 6.39
CA ASP A 43 -3.55 -5.83 5.96
C ASP A 43 -3.69 -5.37 4.51
N ILE A 44 -4.25 -6.20 3.63
CA ILE A 44 -4.56 -5.83 2.24
C ILE A 44 -5.57 -4.69 2.21
N LEU A 45 -6.66 -4.80 3.00
CA LEU A 45 -7.67 -3.75 3.10
C LEU A 45 -7.07 -2.45 3.67
N ALA A 46 -6.20 -2.54 4.66
CA ALA A 46 -5.49 -1.38 5.20
C ALA A 46 -4.57 -0.71 4.15
N CYS A 47 -3.90 -1.50 3.31
CA CYS A 47 -3.09 -0.99 2.19
C CYS A 47 -3.94 -0.21 1.19
N LEU A 48 -5.11 -0.74 0.81
CA LEU A 48 -6.05 -0.08 -0.11
C LEU A 48 -6.62 1.21 0.50
N ALA A 49 -7.03 1.17 1.77
CA ALA A 49 -7.54 2.35 2.48
C ALA A 49 -6.46 3.45 2.59
N PHE A 50 -5.22 3.06 2.88
CA PHE A 50 -4.09 3.97 2.90
C PHE A 50 -3.83 4.62 1.53
N ALA A 51 -3.90 3.83 0.45
CA ALA A 51 -3.74 4.34 -0.91
C ALA A 51 -4.82 5.36 -1.27
N ALA A 52 -6.09 5.04 -0.96
CA ALA A 52 -7.22 5.94 -1.21
C ALA A 52 -7.12 7.26 -0.41
N ASP A 53 -6.71 7.20 0.86
CA ASP A 53 -6.50 8.39 1.68
C ASP A 53 -5.34 9.25 1.13
N ARG A 54 -4.23 8.64 0.71
CA ARG A 54 -3.11 9.37 0.11
C ARG A 54 -3.50 10.05 -1.20
N GLU A 55 -4.24 9.36 -2.06
CA GLU A 55 -4.73 9.92 -3.32
C GLU A 55 -5.63 11.14 -3.07
N ARG A 56 -6.58 11.03 -2.14
CA ARG A 56 -7.43 12.15 -1.73
C ARG A 56 -6.62 13.34 -1.23
N LYS A 57 -5.59 13.09 -0.42
CA LYS A 57 -4.71 14.16 0.11
C LYS A 57 -3.96 14.84 -1.03
N LEU A 58 -3.39 14.09 -1.96
CA LEU A 58 -2.71 14.63 -3.14
C LEU A 58 -3.65 15.50 -3.98
N ALA A 59 -4.88 15.05 -4.22
CA ALA A 59 -5.89 15.82 -4.96
C ALA A 59 -6.35 17.11 -4.24
N SER A 60 -6.12 17.21 -2.93
CA SER A 60 -6.48 18.38 -2.12
C SER A 60 -5.32 19.37 -1.88
N LEU A 61 -4.12 19.05 -2.36
CA LEU A 61 -2.98 19.99 -2.27
C LEU A 61 -3.21 21.15 -3.26
N PRO A 62 -3.10 22.40 -2.81
CA PRO A 62 -3.15 23.54 -3.72
C PRO A 62 -2.00 23.42 -4.72
N ASP A 63 -2.28 23.74 -5.98
CA ASP A 63 -1.29 23.72 -7.05
C ASP A 63 -0.19 24.76 -6.72
N GLU A 64 0.99 24.27 -6.36
CA GLU A 64 2.15 25.10 -5.99
C GLU A 64 2.73 25.85 -7.21
N THR A 65 2.16 25.66 -8.40
CA THR A 65 2.57 26.35 -9.64
C THR A 65 1.70 27.55 -10.02
N ALA A 66 0.69 27.91 -9.20
CA ALA A 66 -0.20 29.04 -9.46
C ALA A 66 0.29 30.40 -8.89
N LEU A 67 1.60 30.59 -8.68
CA LEU A 67 2.22 31.86 -8.25
C LEU A 67 3.13 32.46 -9.32
#